data_AF-A0AAP3DDR1-F1
#
_entry.id   AF-A0AAP3DDR1-F1
#
_cell.length_a   1.000
_cell.length_b   1.000
_cell.length_c   1.000
_cell.angle_alpha   90.00
_cell.angle_beta   90.00
_cell.angle_gamma   90.00
#
_symmetry.space_group_name_H-M   'P 1'
#
loop_
_entity.id
_entity.type
_entity.pdbx_description
1 polymer ?
#
loop_
_entity_poly.entity_id
_entity_poly.type
_entity_poly.pdbx_seq_one_letter_code
_entity_poly.pdbx_strand_id
1 'polypeptide(L)' 'MKEVNSNTIHPSIRKLLSFATSDFKVEQEYGKYLKLLNRKLYSFELEGEIVGCIGIEITSIRGSATSPST' A
#
# COMPACT_ATOMS: atom_id res chain seq x y z
N MET A 1 -8.20 8.65 4.91
CA MET A 1 -6.91 7.95 4.68
C MET A 1 -6.10 8.75 3.67
N LYS A 2 -4.76 8.78 3.80
CA LYS A 2 -3.85 9.49 2.89
C LYS A 2 -2.95 8.48 2.16
N GLU A 3 -2.69 8.68 0.87
CA GLU A 3 -1.76 7.81 0.12
C GLU A 3 -0.32 8.04 0.60
N VAL A 4 0.45 6.96 0.74
CA VAL A 4 1.85 6.97 1.15
C VAL A 4 2.69 6.68 -0.07
N ASN A 5 3.41 7.69 -0.55
CA ASN A 5 4.26 7.62 -1.75
C ASN A 5 5.65 8.22 -1.53
N SER A 6 6.09 8.28 -0.27
CA SER A 6 7.42 8.78 0.13
C SER A 6 8.50 7.69 -0.03
N ASN A 7 9.65 8.06 -0.59
CA ASN A 7 10.83 7.19 -0.67
C ASN A 7 11.39 6.80 0.70
N THR A 8 11.15 7.62 1.72
CA THR A 8 11.52 7.33 3.11
C THR A 8 10.31 6.85 3.88
N ILE A 9 10.42 5.68 4.51
CA ILE A 9 9.35 5.12 5.34
C ILE A 9 9.22 5.92 6.65
N HIS A 10 8.00 6.37 6.96
CA HIS A 10 7.73 7.01 8.24
C HIS A 10 7.86 5.99 9.39
N PRO A 11 8.48 6.33 10.54
CA PRO A 11 8.68 5.37 11.64
C PRO A 11 7.39 4.67 12.11
N SER A 12 6.27 5.41 12.21
CA SER A 12 4.97 4.82 12.58
C SER A 12 4.48 3.82 11.54
N ILE A 13 4.66 4.10 10.25
CA ILE A 13 4.30 3.17 9.16
C ILE A 13 5.19 1.92 9.23
N ARG A 14 6.50 2.10 9.48
CA ARG A 14 7.43 0.97 9.66
C ARG A 14 6.97 0.05 10.79
N LYS A 15 6.58 0.62 11.94
CA LYS A 15 6.07 -0.13 13.09
C LYS A 15 4.73 -0.83 12.78
N LEU A 16 3.82 -0.16 12.08
CA LEU A 16 2.53 -0.75 11.71
C LEU A 16 2.68 -1.91 10.71
N LEU A 17 3.55 -1.76 9.71
CA LEU A 17 3.86 -2.84 8.77
C LEU A 17 4.56 -4.01 9.47
N SER A 18 5.40 -3.72 10.46
CA SER A 18 6.06 -4.70 11.33
C SER A 18 5.06 -5.63 12.04
N PHE A 19 3.84 -5.14 12.35
CA PHE A 19 2.77 -5.98 12.88
C PHE A 19 2.07 -6.85 11.83
N ALA A 20 2.02 -6.40 10.58
CA ALA A 20 1.33 -7.11 9.48
C ALA A 20 2.26 -8.09 8.72
N THR A 21 3.57 -7.91 8.84
CA THR A 21 4.61 -8.77 8.28
C THR A 21 5.60 -9.15 9.39
N SER A 22 6.85 -9.40 9.04
CA SER A 22 7.94 -9.49 10.00
C SER A 22 8.83 -8.24 9.93
N ASP A 23 9.40 -7.82 11.05
CA ASP A 23 10.33 -6.67 11.16
C ASP A 23 11.43 -6.66 10.09
N PHE A 24 12.00 -7.84 9.77
CA PHE A 24 13.06 -7.96 8.77
C PHE A 24 12.57 -7.86 7.32
N LYS A 25 11.25 -7.95 7.08
CA LYS A 25 10.63 -7.84 5.76
C LYS A 25 10.00 -6.48 5.50
N VAL A 26 9.95 -5.58 6.50
CA VAL A 26 9.24 -4.29 6.36
C VAL A 26 9.74 -3.49 5.16
N GLU A 27 11.06 -3.37 4.98
CA GLU A 27 11.64 -2.63 3.84
C GLU A 27 11.30 -3.28 2.49
N GLN A 28 11.31 -4.63 2.45
CA GLN A 28 10.97 -5.37 1.24
C GLN A 28 9.50 -5.17 0.87
N GLU A 29 8.58 -5.26 1.83
CA GLU A 29 7.15 -5.05 1.61
C GLU A 29 6.83 -3.59 1.29
N TYR A 30 7.42 -2.63 2.01
CA TYR A 30 7.26 -1.21 1.72
C TYR A 30 7.70 -0.85 0.30
N GLY A 31 8.84 -1.40 -0.12
CA GLY A 31 9.36 -1.23 -1.48
C GLY A 31 8.40 -1.69 -2.58
N LYS A 32 7.50 -2.64 -2.32
CA LYS A 32 6.48 -3.04 -3.30
C LYS A 32 5.47 -1.92 -3.57
N TYR A 33 5.08 -1.16 -2.56
CA TYR A 33 4.15 -0.03 -2.71
C TYR A 33 4.78 1.17 -3.44
N LEU A 34 6.11 1.28 -3.44
CA LEU A 34 6.82 2.30 -4.22
C LEU A 34 7.09 1.87 -5.67
N LYS A 35 7.40 0.58 -5.88
CA LYS A 35 7.87 0.07 -7.19
C LYS A 35 6.76 -0.46 -8.08
N LEU A 36 5.68 -1.01 -7.50
CA LEU A 36 4.62 -1.68 -8.26
C LEU A 36 3.42 -0.76 -8.40
N LEU A 37 3.11 -0.36 -9.63
CA LEU A 37 2.00 0.57 -9.94
C LEU A 37 0.62 0.04 -9.53
N ASN A 38 0.47 -1.28 -9.42
CA ASN A 38 -0.77 -1.92 -9.01
C ASN A 38 -0.90 -2.03 -7.49
N ARG A 39 0.08 -1.58 -6.71
CA ARG A 39 0.02 -1.61 -5.25
C ARG A 39 0.02 -0.19 -4.71
N LYS A 40 -0.79 0.03 -3.69
CA LYS A 40 -0.87 1.31 -2.99
C LYS A 40 -0.87 1.09 -1.49
N LEU A 41 -0.21 1.99 -0.78
CA LEU A 41 -0.23 2.04 0.68
C LEU A 41 -0.96 3.30 1.11
N TYR A 42 -1.88 3.15 2.06
CA TYR A 42 -2.59 4.25 2.66
C TYR A 42 -2.35 4.28 4.17
N SER A 43 -2.24 5.48 4.73
CA SER A 43 -2.19 5.71 6.17
C SER A 43 -3.51 6.29 6.68
N PHE A 44 -3.79 6.01 7.94
CA PHE A 44 -4.87 6.63 8.70
C PHE A 44 -4.27 7.41 9.87
N GLU A 45 -4.68 8.67 9.96
CA GLU A 45 -4.18 9.63 10.95
C GLU A 45 -5.35 10.02 11.87
N LEU A 46 -5.10 10.02 13.17
CA LEU A 46 -6.04 10.43 14.20
C LEU A 46 -5.27 11.34 15.16
N GLU A 47 -5.77 12.56 15.38
CA GLU A 47 -5.13 13.57 16.25
C GLU A 47 -3.66 13.86 15.91
N GLY A 48 -3.31 13.84 14.61
CA GLY A 48 -1.95 14.08 14.13
C GLY A 48 -1.02 12.85 14.16
N GLU A 49 -1.49 11.73 14.73
CA GLU A 49 -0.73 10.49 14.84
C GLU A 49 -1.17 9.46 13.80
N ILE A 50 -0.21 8.79 13.17
CA ILE A 50 -0.51 7.67 12.25
C ILE A 50 -0.80 6.42 13.09
N VAL A 51 -2.08 6.08 13.21
CA VAL A 51 -2.56 4.95 14.03
C VAL A 51 -2.87 3.68 13.21
N GLY A 52 -2.83 3.77 11.89
CA GLY A 52 -3.07 2.61 11.02
C GLY A 52 -2.51 2.80 9.61
N CYS A 53 -2.27 1.67 8.93
CA CYS A 53 -1.99 1.65 7.51
C CYS A 53 -2.61 0.42 6.83
N ILE A 54 -2.98 0.56 5.55
CA ILE A 54 -3.51 -0.53 4.74
C ILE A 54 -2.83 -0.54 3.38
N GLY A 55 -2.29 -1.71 3.04
CA GLY A 55 -1.76 -2.00 1.71
C GLY A 55 -2.81 -2.68 0.85
N ILE A 56 -2.99 -2.21 -0.38
CA ILE A 56 -3.90 -2.82 -1.35
C ILE A 56 -3.14 -3.25 -2.61
N GLU A 57 -3.67 -4.27 -3.26
CA GLU A 57 -3.27 -4.70 -4.59
C GLU A 57 -4.47 -4.61 -5.53
N ILE A 58 -4.33 -3.82 -6.59
CA ILE A 58 -5.30 -3.66 -7.64
C ILE A 58 -5.06 -4.78 -8.65
N THR A 59 -5.79 -5.88 -8.49
CA THR A 59 -5.89 -6.91 -9.51
C THR A 59 -6.99 -6.50 -10.49
N SER A 60 -6.71 -6.56 -11.80
CA SER A 60 -7.67 -6.20 -12.85
C SER A 60 -9.08 -6.71 -12.53
N ILE A 61 -10.06 -5.78 -12.53
CA ILE A 61 -11.44 -6.16 -12.81
C ILE A 61 -11.41 -6.49 -14.30
N ARG A 62 -11.30 -7.78 -14.65
CA ARG A 62 -11.76 -8.24 -15.97
C ARG A 62 -13.26 -8.03 -15.99
N GLY A 63 -13.70 -6.80 -16.22
CA GLY A 63 -14.87 -6.59 -17.04
C GLY A 63 -14.48 -7.21 -18.37
N SER A 64 -15.11 -8.31 -18.73
CA SER A 64 -15.15 -8.76 -20.12
C SER A 64 -15.77 -7.62 -20.92
N ALA A 65 -14.97 -6.63 -21.31
CA ALA A 65 -15.23 -5.85 -22.49
C ALA A 65 -15.04 -6.84 -23.64
N THR A 66 -16.10 -7.60 -23.92
CA THR A 66 -16.29 -8.20 -25.23
C THR A 66 -16.16 -7.05 -26.20
N SER A 67 -15.04 -6.98 -26.92
CA SER A 67 -14.95 -6.19 -28.13
C SER A 67 -16.15 -6.55 -29.00
N PRO A 68 -16.96 -5.60 -29.48
CA PRO A 68 -18.00 -5.93 -30.43
C PRO A 68 -17.30 -6.43 -31.69
N SER A 69 -17.51 -7.70 -32.01
CA SER A 69 -17.23 -8.22 -33.34
C SER A 69 -18.34 -7.72 -34.26
N THR A 70 -18.14 -6.59 -34.92
CA THR A 70 -18.68 -6.33 -36.27
C THR A 70 -17.84 -5.28 -36.97
#